data_AF-V5GIS7-F1
#
_entry.id   AF-V5GIS7-F1
#
_cell.length_a   1.000
_cell.length_b   1.000
_cell.length_c   1.000
_cell.angle_alpha   90.00
_cell.angle_beta   90.00
_cell.angle_gamma   90.00
#
_symmetry.space_group_name_H-M   'P 1'
#
loop_
_entity.id
_entity.type
_entity.pdbx_description
1 polymer ?
#
loop_
_entity_poly.entity_id
_entity_poly.type
_entity_poly.pdbx_seq_one_letter_code
_entity_poly.pdbx_strand_id
1 'polypeptide(L)'
;FCNSWTKVIFADRNSFYCPFCLQYNGFNKDGGYNKVIEEQFNTSLNKPHCKTVEKSGTFSSNGLCAYCNNNQQLKIRQLANFIPLNDKNYDAEVEHFRIQLEKSYKLCKKCDKILKKTIERQHAWIFGNRIKNLPKKGLQLLIKSKRFSEASKKSVSMNIVRYSLILFSLIVLCR
;
A
#
# COMPACT_ATOMS: atom_id res chain seq x y z
N PHE A 1 -9.90 -5.38 6.64
CA PHE A 1 -10.54 -6.67 6.26
C PHE A 1 -9.57 -7.83 6.46
N CYS A 2 -10.02 -8.94 7.05
CA CYS A 2 -9.20 -10.13 7.34
C CYS A 2 -8.86 -11.00 6.12
N ASN A 3 -9.32 -10.62 4.93
CA ASN A 3 -9.10 -11.34 3.67
C ASN A 3 -9.58 -12.81 3.70
N SER A 4 -10.63 -13.09 4.50
CA SER A 4 -11.26 -14.41 4.59
C SER A 4 -12.58 -14.42 3.83
N TRP A 5 -12.83 -15.50 3.08
CA TRP A 5 -14.11 -15.70 2.40
C TRP A 5 -15.22 -15.97 3.42
N THR A 6 -16.32 -15.24 3.29
CA THR A 6 -17.51 -15.41 4.14
C THR A 6 -18.73 -15.54 3.24
N LYS A 7 -19.64 -16.45 3.57
CA LYS A 7 -20.99 -16.51 2.96
C LYS A 7 -21.94 -15.71 3.84
N VAL A 8 -22.74 -14.85 3.22
CA VAL A 8 -23.72 -14.00 3.88
C VAL A 8 -25.06 -14.19 3.18
N ILE A 9 -26.15 -14.21 3.96
CA ILE A 9 -27.50 -14.27 3.41
C ILE A 9 -27.73 -12.98 2.60
N PHE A 10 -28.41 -13.07 1.47
CA PHE A 10 -28.60 -11.92 0.57
C PHE A 10 -29.28 -10.71 1.25
N ALA A 11 -30.17 -10.98 2.22
CA ALA A 11 -30.80 -9.95 3.04
C ALA A 11 -29.78 -9.10 3.82
N ASP A 12 -28.70 -9.71 4.31
CA ASP A 12 -27.69 -9.07 5.16
C ASP A 12 -26.46 -8.59 4.39
N ARG A 13 -26.50 -8.63 3.05
CA ARG A 13 -25.34 -8.31 2.18
C ARG A 13 -24.71 -6.93 2.43
N ASN A 14 -25.48 -5.99 2.99
CA ASN A 14 -25.04 -4.64 3.35
C ASN A 14 -25.16 -4.35 4.86
N SER A 15 -25.23 -5.37 5.71
CA SER A 15 -25.22 -5.19 7.17
C SER A 15 -24.86 -6.51 7.85
N PHE A 16 -23.58 -6.89 7.79
CA PHE A 16 -23.12 -8.11 8.45
C PHE A 16 -21.78 -7.91 9.17
N TYR A 17 -21.54 -8.74 10.18
CA TYR A 17 -20.26 -8.85 10.85
C TYR A 17 -19.47 -10.01 10.27
N CYS A 18 -18.20 -9.78 9.95
CA CYS A 18 -17.32 -10.86 9.52
C CYS A 18 -17.18 -11.91 10.65
N PRO A 19 -17.46 -13.20 10.43
CA PRO A 19 -17.38 -14.22 11.48
C PRO A 19 -15.92 -14.49 11.92
N PHE A 20 -14.93 -14.08 11.13
CA PHE A 20 -13.51 -14.30 11.42
C PHE A 20 -12.88 -13.19 12.25
N CYS A 21 -13.21 -11.93 11.93
CA CYS A 21 -12.55 -10.77 12.53
C CYS A 21 -13.52 -9.74 13.09
N LEU A 22 -14.81 -10.06 13.15
CA LEU A 22 -15.89 -9.26 13.75
C LEU A 22 -15.99 -7.82 13.23
N GLN A 23 -15.35 -7.52 12.10
CA GLN A 23 -15.45 -6.21 11.48
C GLN A 23 -16.84 -6.09 10.84
N TYR A 24 -17.52 -4.97 11.07
CA TYR A 24 -18.79 -4.67 10.42
C TYR A 24 -18.60 -4.35 8.93
N ASN A 25 -19.52 -4.82 8.09
CA ASN A 25 -19.54 -4.64 6.65
C ASN A 25 -20.94 -4.14 6.26
N GLY A 26 -21.06 -2.84 6.05
CA GLY A 26 -22.29 -2.17 5.62
C GLY A 26 -21.99 -0.72 5.29
N PHE A 27 -22.36 -0.28 4.09
CA PHE A 27 -22.01 1.04 3.57
C PHE A 27 -23.25 1.79 3.08
N ASN A 28 -23.23 3.10 3.23
CA ASN A 28 -24.17 4.00 2.59
C ASN A 28 -23.75 4.26 1.13
N LYS A 29 -24.59 4.93 0.36
CA LYS A 29 -24.35 5.27 -1.06
C LYS A 29 -23.09 6.11 -1.29
N ASP A 30 -22.63 6.81 -0.27
CA ASP A 30 -21.48 7.72 -0.32
C ASP A 30 -20.17 7.03 0.15
N GLY A 31 -20.23 5.72 0.46
CA GLY A 31 -19.08 4.92 0.87
C GLY A 31 -18.74 4.98 2.36
N GLY A 32 -19.49 5.73 3.16
CA GLY A 32 -19.41 5.71 4.63
C GLY A 32 -20.12 4.49 5.22
N TYR A 33 -19.95 4.24 6.52
CA TYR A 33 -20.73 3.19 7.20
C TYR A 33 -22.22 3.58 7.27
N ASN A 34 -23.11 2.60 7.04
CA ASN A 34 -24.56 2.80 7.17
C ASN A 34 -25.06 2.73 8.62
N LYS A 35 -24.15 2.69 9.59
CA LYS A 35 -24.43 2.84 11.02
C LYS A 35 -23.27 3.56 11.70
N VAL A 36 -23.53 4.11 12.87
CA VAL A 36 -22.48 4.67 13.73
C VAL A 36 -21.63 3.51 14.31
N ILE A 37 -20.31 3.67 14.21
CA ILE A 37 -19.33 2.78 14.85
C ILE A 37 -18.60 3.61 15.90
N GLU A 38 -19.03 3.49 17.15
CA GLU A 38 -18.50 4.29 18.27
C GLU A 38 -16.98 4.12 18.43
N GLU A 39 -16.48 2.93 18.13
CA GLU A 39 -15.05 2.58 18.17
C GLU A 39 -14.20 3.42 17.22
N GLN A 40 -14.77 4.00 16.15
CA GLN A 40 -14.05 4.90 15.24
C GLN A 40 -13.75 6.26 15.88
N PHE A 41 -14.59 6.71 16.82
CA PHE A 41 -14.48 8.02 17.45
C PHE A 41 -13.75 7.96 18.80
N ASN A 42 -13.75 6.79 19.45
CA ASN A 42 -13.08 6.60 20.73
C ASN A 42 -12.20 5.35 20.73
N THR A 43 -10.89 5.57 20.76
CA THR A 43 -9.89 4.49 20.77
C THR A 43 -9.98 3.59 21.99
N SER A 44 -10.55 4.04 23.12
CA SER A 44 -10.72 3.19 24.30
C SER A 44 -11.74 2.07 24.09
N LEU A 45 -12.62 2.20 23.08
CA LEU A 45 -13.63 1.20 22.74
C LEU A 45 -13.12 0.15 21.74
N ASN A 46 -11.90 0.32 21.20
CA ASN A 46 -11.32 -0.62 20.25
C ASN A 46 -11.08 -1.98 20.91
N LYS A 47 -11.96 -2.95 20.63
CA LYS A 47 -11.78 -4.34 21.02
C LYS A 47 -10.80 -5.03 20.07
N PRO A 48 -9.87 -5.86 20.56
CA PRO A 48 -9.03 -6.70 19.71
C PRO A 48 -9.92 -7.76 19.04
N HIS A 49 -10.41 -7.47 17.83
CA HIS A 49 -11.37 -8.32 17.12
C HIS A 49 -10.73 -9.33 16.16
N CYS A 50 -9.41 -9.24 15.94
CA CYS A 50 -8.63 -10.35 15.37
C CYS A 50 -8.00 -11.14 16.50
N LYS A 51 -8.11 -12.47 16.47
CA LYS A 51 -7.17 -13.37 17.17
C LYS A 51 -5.78 -13.19 16.57
N THR A 52 -5.13 -12.07 16.82
CA THR A 52 -3.68 -12.03 16.81
C THR A 52 -3.29 -12.98 17.92
N VAL A 53 -2.58 -14.06 17.56
CA VAL A 53 -1.84 -14.90 18.51
C VAL A 53 -1.37 -14.00 19.64
N GLU A 54 -1.86 -14.26 20.85
CA GLU A 54 -1.44 -13.55 22.04
C GLU A 54 0.07 -13.73 22.16
N LYS A 55 0.82 -12.78 21.61
CA LYS A 55 2.17 -12.52 22.10
C LYS A 55 1.94 -11.85 23.43
N SER A 56 1.90 -12.70 24.46
CA SER A 56 2.09 -12.30 25.84
C SER A 56 3.20 -11.24 25.92
N GLY A 57 2.90 -10.16 26.63
CA GLY A 57 3.92 -9.27 27.19
C GLY A 57 4.79 -8.53 26.17
N THR A 58 4.24 -7.56 25.48
CA THR A 58 4.91 -6.26 25.29
C THR A 58 3.88 -5.30 24.77
N PHE A 59 3.68 -4.16 25.44
CA PHE A 59 3.08 -3.00 24.78
C PHE A 59 3.81 -2.86 23.44
N SER A 60 3.10 -3.08 22.33
CA SER A 60 3.66 -3.00 21.00
C SER A 60 4.05 -1.54 20.75
N SER A 61 5.23 -1.17 21.24
CA SER A 61 5.77 0.16 20.99
C SER A 61 6.11 0.17 19.50
N ASN A 62 5.49 1.07 18.76
CA ASN A 62 5.74 1.35 17.35
C ASN A 62 7.18 1.85 17.06
N GLY A 63 8.09 1.73 18.03
CA GLY A 63 9.47 2.23 17.98
C GLY A 63 9.62 3.73 18.22
N LEU A 64 8.52 4.48 18.39
CA LEU A 64 8.60 5.91 18.69
C LEU A 64 8.78 6.14 20.20
N CYS A 65 9.48 7.21 20.58
CA CYS A 65 9.58 7.60 21.99
C CYS A 65 8.23 8.10 22.52
N ALA A 66 8.04 8.09 23.85
CA ALA A 66 6.79 8.51 24.48
C ALA A 66 6.36 9.93 24.08
N TYR A 67 7.31 10.88 24.03
CA TYR A 67 7.04 12.24 23.58
C TYR A 67 6.52 12.31 22.13
N CYS A 68 7.17 11.59 21.21
CA CYS A 68 6.74 11.54 19.81
C CYS A 68 5.37 10.86 19.67
N ASN A 69 5.11 9.80 20.44
CA ASN A 69 3.80 9.15 20.47
C ASN A 69 2.70 10.10 20.96
N ASN A 70 2.96 10.89 22.01
CA ASN A 70 2.03 11.91 22.47
C ASN A 70 1.78 12.97 21.39
N ASN A 71 2.84 13.46 20.74
CA ASN A 71 2.71 14.41 19.62
C ASN A 71 1.85 13.86 18.48
N GLN A 72 2.00 12.58 18.12
CA GLN A 72 1.14 11.97 17.10
C GLN A 72 -0.33 11.89 17.55
N GLN A 73 -0.60 11.59 18.83
CA GLN A 73 -1.96 11.61 19.37
C GLN A 73 -2.57 13.02 19.34
N LEU A 74 -1.82 14.04 19.77
CA LEU A 74 -2.27 15.43 19.73
C LEU A 74 -2.57 15.87 18.29
N LYS A 75 -1.69 15.55 17.35
CA LYS A 75 -1.88 15.85 15.93
C LYS A 75 -3.19 15.26 15.38
N ILE A 76 -3.50 14.00 15.70
CA ILE A 76 -4.75 13.35 15.29
C ILE A 76 -5.96 14.03 15.93
N ARG A 77 -5.91 14.33 17.24
CA ARG A 77 -7.01 15.02 17.93
C ARG A 77 -7.28 16.40 17.34
N GLN A 78 -6.23 17.15 17.00
CA GLN A 78 -6.37 18.47 16.37
C GLN A 78 -6.99 18.37 14.98
N LEU A 79 -6.54 17.42 14.14
CA LEU A 79 -7.16 17.17 12.83
C LEU A 79 -8.63 16.76 12.94
N ALA A 80 -8.97 15.91 13.91
CA ALA A 80 -10.36 15.46 14.11
C ALA A 80 -11.30 16.60 14.54
N ASN A 81 -10.76 17.60 15.24
CA ASN A 81 -11.49 18.78 15.69
C ASN A 81 -11.41 19.96 14.70
N PHE A 82 -10.87 19.75 13.50
CA PHE A 82 -10.79 20.80 12.49
C PHE A 82 -12.20 21.22 12.04
N ILE A 83 -12.43 22.53 12.01
CA ILE A 83 -13.66 23.14 11.51
C ILE A 83 -13.25 24.17 10.44
N PRO A 84 -13.71 24.03 9.19
CA PRO A 84 -13.41 24.99 8.14
C PRO A 84 -14.04 26.35 8.44
N LEU A 85 -13.37 27.42 8.05
CA LEU A 85 -13.91 28.78 8.07
C LEU A 85 -14.86 29.01 6.88
N ASN A 86 -14.54 28.40 5.72
CA ASN A 86 -15.38 28.43 4.54
C ASN A 86 -15.46 27.04 3.89
N ASP A 87 -16.64 26.45 3.88
CA ASP A 87 -16.89 25.13 3.29
C ASP A 87 -16.44 25.03 1.83
N LYS A 88 -16.50 26.12 1.06
CA LYS A 88 -16.06 26.13 -0.35
C LYS A 88 -14.54 26.00 -0.51
N ASN A 89 -13.78 26.30 0.54
CA ASN A 89 -12.33 26.24 0.57
C ASN A 89 -11.81 25.11 1.48
N TYR A 90 -12.69 24.20 1.91
CA TYR A 90 -12.38 23.12 2.85
C TYR A 90 -11.06 22.41 2.53
N ASP A 91 -10.85 21.98 1.29
CA ASP A 91 -9.67 21.21 0.88
C ASP A 91 -8.36 22.00 1.06
N ALA A 92 -8.38 23.31 0.77
CA ALA A 92 -7.21 24.17 0.93
C ALA A 92 -6.95 24.47 2.41
N GLU A 93 -8.00 24.71 3.19
CA GLU A 93 -7.91 25.01 4.62
C GLU A 93 -7.42 23.81 5.43
N VAL A 94 -7.98 22.62 5.16
CA VAL A 94 -7.59 21.39 5.87
C VAL A 94 -6.15 21.00 5.54
N GLU A 95 -5.70 21.19 4.29
CA GLU A 95 -4.31 20.91 3.91
C GLU A 95 -3.34 21.89 4.57
N HIS A 96 -3.69 23.18 4.58
CA HIS A 96 -2.88 24.19 5.28
C HIS A 96 -2.78 23.89 6.78
N PHE A 97 -3.90 23.55 7.43
CA PHE A 97 -3.93 23.16 8.83
C PHE A 97 -3.10 21.90 9.09
N ARG A 98 -3.21 20.88 8.23
CA ARG A 98 -2.40 19.66 8.30
C ARG A 98 -0.91 19.98 8.23
N ILE A 99 -0.46 20.85 7.32
CA ILE A 99 0.94 21.26 7.20
C ILE A 99 1.42 21.96 8.47
N GLN A 100 0.60 22.81 9.09
CA GLN A 100 0.95 23.46 10.36
C GLN A 100 1.12 22.43 11.48
N LEU A 101 0.21 21.48 11.59
CA LEU A 101 0.29 20.41 12.58
C LEU A 101 1.52 19.51 12.39
N GLU A 102 1.92 19.22 11.14
CA GLU A 102 3.17 18.50 10.85
C GLU A 102 4.41 19.24 11.38
N LYS A 103 4.44 20.57 11.22
CA LYS A 103 5.56 21.41 11.69
C LYS A 103 5.60 21.48 13.21
N SER A 104 4.44 21.68 13.86
CA SER A 104 4.32 21.84 15.30
C SER A 104 4.55 20.53 16.07
N TYR A 105 4.00 19.41 15.56
CA TYR A 105 4.07 18.09 16.20
C TYR A 105 5.09 17.16 15.52
N LYS A 106 6.23 17.73 15.09
CA LYS A 106 7.28 16.98 14.40
C LYS A 106 7.86 15.86 15.26
N LEU A 107 8.28 14.78 14.59
CA LEU A 107 9.06 13.73 15.22
C LEU A 107 10.49 14.18 15.50
N CYS A 108 11.12 13.61 16.53
CA CYS A 108 12.56 13.77 16.72
C CYS A 108 13.32 13.00 15.63
N LYS A 109 14.58 13.39 15.36
CA LYS A 109 15.41 12.79 14.30
C LYS A 109 15.49 11.25 14.37
N LYS A 110 15.59 10.70 15.58
CA LYS A 110 15.62 9.24 15.80
C LYS A 110 14.31 8.57 15.40
N CYS A 111 13.19 9.14 15.84
CA CYS A 111 11.85 8.62 15.55
C CYS A 111 11.48 8.76 14.06
N ASP A 112 11.89 9.84 13.41
CA ASP A 112 11.71 10.05 11.96
C ASP A 112 12.42 8.96 11.14
N LYS A 113 13.66 8.59 11.53
CA LYS A 113 14.39 7.49 10.89
C LYS A 113 13.67 6.14 11.07
N ILE A 114 13.11 5.88 12.25
CA ILE A 114 12.33 4.67 12.53
C ILE A 114 11.07 4.64 11.68
N LEU A 115 10.35 5.77 11.58
CA LEU A 115 9.16 5.91 10.76
C LEU A 115 9.48 5.59 9.29
N LYS A 116 10.48 6.26 8.69
CA LYS A 116 10.88 6.06 7.29
C LYS A 116 11.22 4.60 6.99
N LYS A 117 12.09 3.99 7.81
CA LYS A 117 12.46 2.58 7.66
C LYS A 117 11.25 1.64 7.77
N THR A 118 10.31 1.97 8.65
CA THR A 118 9.08 1.17 8.82
C THR A 118 8.19 1.29 7.60
N ILE A 119 7.96 2.51 7.10
CA ILE A 119 7.17 2.76 5.88
C ILE A 119 7.78 2.03 4.67
N GLU A 120 9.09 2.16 4.45
CA GLU A 120 9.80 1.49 3.35
C GLU A 120 9.62 -0.03 3.40
N ARG A 121 9.76 -0.63 4.59
CA ARG A 121 9.55 -2.07 4.79
C ARG A 121 8.10 -2.48 4.48
N GLN A 122 7.14 -1.71 4.97
CA GLN A 122 5.72 -1.99 4.71
C GLN A 122 5.38 -1.85 3.22
N HIS A 123 5.90 -0.82 2.55
CA HIS A 123 5.74 -0.65 1.11
C HIS A 123 6.31 -1.85 0.36
N ALA A 124 7.55 -2.24 0.65
CA ALA A 124 8.18 -3.40 0.03
C ALA A 124 7.37 -4.69 0.25
N TRP A 125 6.79 -4.87 1.44
CA TRP A 125 5.92 -6.01 1.75
C TRP A 125 4.60 -5.97 0.96
N ILE A 126 3.92 -4.82 0.90
CA ILE A 126 2.69 -4.63 0.12
C ILE A 126 2.96 -4.91 -1.37
N PHE A 127 4.04 -4.34 -1.92
CA PHE A 127 4.44 -4.58 -3.31
C PHE A 127 4.78 -6.05 -3.56
N GLY A 128 5.57 -6.68 -2.67
CA GLY A 128 5.89 -8.09 -2.76
C GLY A 128 4.66 -8.98 -2.77
N ASN A 129 3.66 -8.68 -1.93
CA ASN A 129 2.40 -9.41 -1.91
C ASN A 129 1.55 -9.18 -3.17
N ARG A 130 1.51 -7.95 -3.70
CA ARG A 130 0.85 -7.69 -4.99
C ARG A 130 1.51 -8.50 -6.11
N ILE A 131 2.84 -8.56 -6.16
CA ILE A 131 3.59 -9.36 -7.14
C ILE A 131 3.31 -10.87 -6.99
N LYS A 132 3.26 -11.39 -5.76
CA LYS A 132 2.89 -12.80 -5.52
C LYS A 132 1.47 -13.13 -5.99
N ASN A 133 0.57 -12.15 -5.93
CA ASN A 133 -0.82 -12.29 -6.32
C ASN A 133 -1.07 -11.97 -7.80
N LEU A 134 -0.05 -11.55 -8.58
CA LEU A 134 -0.19 -11.42 -10.02
C LEU A 134 -0.40 -12.81 -10.64
N PRO A 135 -1.37 -12.96 -11.56
CA PRO A 135 -1.59 -14.23 -12.22
C PRO A 135 -0.31 -14.65 -12.95
N LYS A 136 0.24 -15.82 -12.58
CA LYS A 136 1.49 -16.37 -13.12
C LYS A 136 1.57 -16.34 -14.66
N LYS A 137 0.42 -16.40 -15.35
CA LYS A 137 0.31 -16.27 -16.81
C LYS A 137 0.82 -14.94 -17.34
N GLY A 138 0.51 -13.81 -16.69
CA GLY A 138 0.96 -12.47 -17.12
C GLY A 138 2.46 -12.28 -16.96
N LEU A 139 3.02 -12.76 -15.84
CA LEU A 139 4.46 -12.71 -15.61
C LEU A 139 5.24 -13.63 -16.56
N GLN A 140 4.71 -14.83 -16.87
CA GLN A 140 5.30 -15.72 -17.87
C GLN A 140 5.30 -15.11 -19.28
N LEU A 141 4.24 -14.38 -19.67
CA LEU A 141 4.18 -13.69 -20.95
C LEU A 141 5.22 -12.56 -21.04
N LEU A 142 5.43 -11.79 -19.98
CA LEU A 142 6.49 -10.75 -19.91
C LEU A 142 7.90 -11.35 -19.96
N ILE A 143 8.13 -12.46 -19.26
CA ILE A 143 9.43 -13.16 -19.30
C ILE A 143 9.66 -13.74 -20.71
N LYS A 144 8.62 -14.31 -21.35
CA LYS A 144 8.70 -14.86 -22.70
C LYS A 144 8.94 -13.77 -23.75
N SER A 145 8.29 -12.62 -23.64
CA SER A 145 8.50 -11.49 -24.56
C SER A 145 9.92 -10.92 -24.44
N LYS A 146 10.46 -10.81 -23.22
CA LYS A 146 11.85 -10.38 -23.01
C LYS A 146 12.85 -11.36 -23.62
N ARG A 147 12.67 -12.67 -23.40
CA ARG A 147 13.53 -13.72 -24.02
C ARG A 147 13.42 -13.74 -25.54
N PHE A 148 12.23 -13.51 -26.09
CA PHE A 148 12.03 -13.42 -27.55
C PHE A 148 12.73 -12.19 -28.15
N SER A 149 12.65 -11.03 -27.49
CA SER A 149 13.38 -9.82 -27.90
C SER A 149 14.90 -10.02 -27.89
N GLU A 150 15.44 -10.67 -26.85
CA GLU A 150 16.88 -10.97 -26.76
C GLU A 150 17.33 -12.00 -27.80
N ALA A 151 16.52 -13.03 -28.07
CA ALA A 151 16.80 -14.02 -29.11
C ALA A 151 16.75 -13.42 -30.52
N SER A 152 15.77 -12.54 -30.78
CA SER A 152 15.64 -11.82 -32.05
C SER A 152 16.85 -10.90 -32.31
N LYS A 153 17.31 -10.15 -31.28
CA LYS A 153 18.54 -9.35 -31.37
C LYS A 153 19.78 -10.18 -31.69
N LYS A 154 19.93 -11.35 -31.06
CA LYS A 154 21.04 -12.28 -31.36
C LYS A 154 20.95 -12.83 -32.80
N SER A 155 19.76 -13.21 -33.27
CA SER A 155 19.56 -13.72 -34.63
C SER A 155 19.87 -12.67 -35.70
N VAL A 156 19.44 -11.42 -35.50
CA VAL A 156 19.75 -10.31 -36.42
C VAL A 156 21.25 -10.04 -36.44
N SER A 157 21.91 -9.99 -35.27
CA SER A 157 23.36 -9.82 -35.19
C SER A 157 24.13 -10.93 -35.92
N MET A 158 23.70 -12.19 -35.79
CA MET A 158 24.33 -13.33 -36.46
C MET A 158 24.12 -13.29 -37.98
N ASN A 159 22.95 -12.85 -38.45
CA ASN A 159 22.68 -12.70 -39.88
C ASN A 159 23.54 -11.59 -40.49
N ILE A 160 23.71 -10.46 -39.81
CA ILE A 160 24.60 -9.37 -40.26
C ILE A 160 26.03 -9.88 -40.43
N VAL A 161 26.57 -10.60 -39.45
CA VAL A 161 27.93 -11.17 -39.54
C VAL A 161 28.05 -12.14 -40.72
N ARG A 162 27.05 -12.99 -40.94
CA ARG A 162 27.03 -13.92 -42.08
C ARG A 162 27.01 -13.20 -43.43
N TYR A 163 26.17 -12.19 -43.60
CA TYR A 163 26.13 -11.42 -44.85
C TYR A 163 27.44 -10.65 -45.10
N SER A 164 28.06 -10.10 -44.05
CA SER A 164 29.37 -9.45 -44.16
C SER A 164 30.47 -10.41 -44.61
N LEU A 165 30.48 -11.65 -44.09
CA LEU A 165 31.44 -12.68 -44.51
C LEU A 165 31.22 -13.11 -45.97
N ILE A 166 29.95 -13.29 -46.37
CA ILE A 166 29.62 -13.64 -47.76
C ILE A 166 30.05 -12.51 -48.70
N LEU A 167 29.73 -11.25 -48.37
CA LEU A 167 30.13 -10.10 -49.17
C LEU A 167 31.66 -9.99 -49.27
N PHE A 168 32.38 -10.18 -48.16
CA PHE A 168 33.85 -10.20 -48.16
C PHE A 168 34.40 -11.32 -49.05
N SER A 169 33.83 -12.52 -49.00
CA SER A 169 34.25 -13.64 -49.85
C SER A 169 34.02 -13.38 -51.34
N LEU A 170 32.91 -12.72 -51.70
CA LEU A 170 32.63 -12.32 -53.08
C LEU A 170 33.60 -11.24 -53.55
N ILE A 171 33.94 -10.27 -52.71
CA ILE A 171 34.93 -9.23 -53.02
C ILE A 171 36.33 -9.83 -53.24
N VAL A 172 36.71 -10.84 -52.45
CA VAL A 172 38.01 -11.54 -52.59
C VAL A 172 38.05 -12.42 -53.84
N LEU A 173 36.93 -13.05 -54.23
CA LEU A 173 36.84 -13.88 -55.44
C LEU A 173 36.70 -13.08 -56.75
N CYS A 174 36.25 -11.82 -56.68
CA CYS A 174 36.12 -10.92 -57.84
C CYS A 174 37.33 -9.97 -58.03
N ARG A 175 38.46 -10.25 -57.36
CA ARG A 175 39.76 -9.60 -57.59
C ARG A 175 40.73 -10.60 -58.20
#